data_AF-A0A948QAB2-F1
#
_entry.id   AF-A0A948QAB2-F1
#
_cell.length_a   1.000
_cell.length_b   1.000
_cell.length_c   1.000
_cell.angle_alpha   90.00
_cell.angle_beta   90.00
_cell.angle_gamma   90.00
#
_symmetry.space_group_name_H-M   'P 1'
#
loop_
_entity.id
_entity.type
_entity.pdbx_description
1 polymer ?
#
loop_
_entity_poly.entity_id
_entity_poly.type
_entity_poly.pdbx_seq_one_letter_code
_entity_poly.pdbx_strand_id
1 'polypeptide(L)'
;MTKTEEKTDSHLHNILDKGFVKLVDFMGGDARAVDSARVSFGSKSKGETQDKRLIEYLLKHQHHTPFEHCVFQFHIKCPIFVARQWMRHRWGSYNEISARYSEVKEEFYIPEKFRLQDTLNKQGS
;
A
#
# COMPACT_ATOMS: atom_id res chain seq x y z
N MET A 1 21.77 26.42 7.62
CA MET A 1 20.78 25.78 8.52
C MET A 1 19.42 26.36 8.23
N THR A 2 18.80 25.92 7.14
CA THR A 2 17.44 26.29 6.77
C THR A 2 16.50 25.33 7.48
N LYS A 3 15.62 25.90 8.31
CA LYS A 3 14.55 25.21 9.02
C LYS A 3 13.71 24.45 7.99
N THR A 4 13.73 23.11 8.05
CA THR A 4 12.79 22.28 7.31
C THR A 4 11.46 22.40 8.01
N GLU A 5 10.58 23.22 7.45
CA GLU A 5 9.20 23.35 7.90
C GLU A 5 8.52 21.98 7.88
N GLU A 6 7.92 21.61 9.02
CA GLU A 6 7.13 20.41 9.23
C GLU A 6 5.95 20.41 8.23
N LYS A 7 6.13 19.73 7.10
CA LYS A 7 5.02 19.39 6.22
C LYS A 7 4.10 18.45 6.99
N THR A 8 2.92 18.98 7.30
CA THR A 8 1.75 18.31 7.86
C THR A 8 1.63 16.88 7.33
N ASP A 9 1.50 15.93 8.25
CA ASP A 9 1.54 14.47 8.05
C ASP A 9 0.29 13.93 7.33
N SER A 10 -0.12 14.55 6.21
CA SER A 10 -1.44 14.43 5.58
C SER A 10 -1.78 13.03 5.05
N HIS A 11 -0.84 12.09 5.09
CA HIS A 11 -1.03 10.72 4.60
C HIS A 11 -0.63 9.67 5.64
N LEU A 12 -0.55 10.04 6.93
CA LEU A 12 -0.30 9.11 8.01
C LEU A 12 -1.61 8.60 8.60
N HIS A 13 -1.74 7.27 8.64
CA HIS A 13 -2.86 6.58 9.28
C HIS A 13 -2.34 5.69 10.40
N ASN A 14 -2.76 5.97 11.63
CA ASN A 14 -2.43 5.15 12.80
C ASN A 14 -3.21 3.83 12.76
N ILE A 15 -2.55 2.72 13.05
CA ILE A 15 -3.12 1.38 13.07
C ILE A 15 -2.67 0.65 14.35
N LEU A 16 -3.58 -0.11 14.96
CA LEU A 16 -3.36 -0.77 16.26
C LEU A 16 -3.08 0.27 17.37
N ASP A 17 -2.28 -0.10 18.37
CA ASP A 17 -1.91 0.78 19.49
C ASP A 17 -0.77 1.74 19.14
N LYS A 18 0.23 1.28 18.38
CA LYS A 18 1.51 1.98 18.15
C LYS A 18 1.99 1.94 16.70
N GLY A 19 1.23 1.33 15.80
CA GLY A 19 1.57 1.16 14.39
C GLY A 19 1.06 2.31 13.52
N PHE A 20 1.56 2.39 12.30
CA PHE A 20 1.06 3.33 11.29
C PHE A 20 1.36 2.85 9.88
N VAL A 21 0.63 3.43 8.92
CA VAL A 21 0.93 3.38 7.49
C VAL A 21 1.00 4.82 7.00
N LYS A 22 2.11 5.16 6.35
CA LYS A 22 2.34 6.47 5.76
C LYS A 22 2.65 6.33 4.29
N LEU A 23 1.93 7.04 3.43
CA LEU A 23 2.33 7.19 2.03
C LEU A 23 3.56 8.09 1.96
N VAL A 24 4.66 7.56 1.43
CA VAL A 24 5.92 8.29 1.25
C VAL A 24 5.93 8.95 -0.12
N ASP A 25 5.61 8.17 -1.15
CA ASP A 25 5.60 8.62 -2.53
C ASP A 25 4.65 7.76 -3.37
N PHE A 26 4.22 8.29 -4.50
CA PHE A 26 3.47 7.54 -5.49
C PHE A 26 3.85 8.01 -6.90
N MET A 27 3.91 7.05 -7.82
CA MET A 27 4.12 7.31 -9.24
C MET A 27 2.90 6.83 -10.01
N GLY A 28 2.31 7.72 -10.80
CA GLY A 28 1.18 7.40 -11.68
C GLY A 28 -0.14 7.93 -11.14
N GLY A 29 -1.20 7.12 -11.25
CA GLY A 29 -2.58 7.49 -11.02
C GLY A 29 -3.48 7.07 -12.19
N ASP A 30 -4.76 7.39 -12.13
CA ASP A 30 -5.76 6.95 -13.12
C ASP A 30 -5.37 7.30 -14.56
N ALA A 31 -4.83 8.50 -14.78
CA ALA A 31 -4.34 8.93 -16.09
C ALA A 31 -3.23 8.02 -16.64
N ARG A 32 -2.31 7.54 -15.78
CA ARG A 32 -1.22 6.65 -16.21
C ARG A 32 -1.75 5.28 -16.63
N ALA A 33 -2.71 4.74 -15.89
CA ALA A 33 -3.35 3.47 -16.25
C ALA A 33 -4.10 3.59 -17.59
N VAL A 34 -4.81 4.69 -17.80
CA VAL A 34 -5.51 5.00 -19.05
C VAL A 34 -4.53 5.13 -20.21
N ASP A 35 -3.49 5.95 -20.06
CA ASP A 35 -2.49 6.15 -21.10
C ASP A 35 -1.81 4.83 -21.46
N SER A 36 -1.42 4.02 -20.46
CA SER A 36 -0.85 2.70 -20.68
C SER A 36 -1.78 1.77 -21.46
N ALA A 37 -3.08 1.75 -21.14
CA ALA A 37 -4.05 0.91 -21.85
C ALA A 37 -4.28 1.39 -23.29
N ARG A 38 -4.23 2.70 -23.53
CA ARG A 38 -4.50 3.31 -24.84
C ARG A 38 -3.30 3.27 -25.79
N VAL A 39 -2.07 3.08 -25.28
CA VAL A 39 -0.87 2.84 -26.10
C VAL A 39 -1.08 1.69 -27.08
N SER A 40 -1.79 0.63 -26.66
CA SER A 40 -2.12 -0.52 -27.52
C SER A 40 -2.92 -0.14 -28.78
N PHE A 41 -3.62 1.00 -28.76
CA PHE A 41 -4.41 1.51 -29.88
C PHE A 41 -3.85 2.80 -30.49
N GLY A 42 -2.66 3.24 -30.05
CA GLY A 42 -2.03 4.50 -30.50
C GLY A 42 -2.86 5.75 -30.17
N SER A 43 -3.74 5.69 -29.18
CA SER A 43 -4.66 6.79 -28.83
C SER A 43 -4.30 7.44 -27.50
N LYS A 44 -4.74 8.70 -27.30
CA LYS A 44 -4.58 9.44 -26.03
C LYS A 44 -5.88 9.45 -25.23
N SER A 45 -5.83 9.97 -24.00
CA SER A 45 -6.99 10.30 -23.18
C SER A 45 -8.11 10.95 -24.01
N LYS A 46 -9.35 10.50 -23.79
CA LYS A 46 -10.56 10.98 -24.49
C LYS A 46 -11.50 11.77 -23.57
N GLY A 47 -10.97 12.25 -22.44
CA GLY A 47 -11.71 12.98 -21.42
C GLY A 47 -12.15 12.11 -20.25
N GLU A 48 -12.36 12.76 -19.10
CA GLU A 48 -12.54 12.14 -17.77
C GLU A 48 -13.62 11.04 -17.75
N THR A 49 -14.81 11.31 -18.31
CA THR A 49 -15.91 10.33 -18.34
C THR A 49 -15.57 9.07 -19.13
N GLN A 50 -14.87 9.21 -20.27
CA GLN A 50 -14.50 8.06 -21.10
C GLN A 50 -13.35 7.28 -20.47
N ASP A 51 -12.44 7.98 -19.81
CA ASP A 51 -11.28 7.38 -19.14
C ASP A 51 -11.70 6.61 -17.89
N LYS A 52 -12.65 7.12 -17.11
CA LYS A 52 -13.27 6.39 -16.00
C LYS A 52 -13.97 5.11 -16.48
N ARG A 53 -14.77 5.20 -17.55
CA ARG A 53 -15.42 4.03 -18.18
C ARG A 53 -14.40 3.00 -18.66
N LEU A 54 -13.25 3.46 -19.16
CA LEU A 54 -12.17 2.58 -19.58
C LEU A 54 -11.57 1.84 -18.38
N ILE A 55 -11.26 2.53 -17.29
CA ILE A 55 -10.74 1.90 -16.05
C ILE A 55 -11.73 0.85 -15.52
N GLU A 56 -13.01 1.19 -15.43
CA GLU A 56 -14.06 0.26 -15.01
C GLU A 56 -14.15 -0.95 -15.95
N TYR A 57 -14.04 -0.74 -17.26
CA TYR A 57 -14.01 -1.81 -18.25
C TYR A 57 -12.81 -2.74 -18.07
N LEU A 58 -11.60 -2.18 -17.87
CA LEU A 58 -10.38 -2.95 -17.65
C LEU A 58 -10.48 -3.82 -16.39
N LEU A 59 -10.96 -3.25 -15.28
CA LEU A 59 -11.19 -3.98 -14.03
C LEU A 59 -12.21 -5.10 -14.21
N LYS A 60 -13.34 -4.82 -14.88
CA LYS A 60 -14.40 -5.81 -15.12
C LYS A 60 -13.91 -7.01 -15.94
N HIS A 61 -12.98 -6.79 -16.85
CA HIS A 61 -12.42 -7.84 -17.72
C HIS A 61 -11.06 -8.35 -17.27
N GLN A 62 -10.64 -8.04 -16.04
CA GLN A 62 -9.38 -8.51 -15.44
C GLN A 62 -8.13 -8.14 -16.25
N HIS A 63 -8.17 -7.02 -16.98
CA HIS A 63 -7.02 -6.51 -17.72
C HIS A 63 -6.15 -5.69 -16.76
N HIS A 64 -5.27 -6.37 -16.03
CA HIS A 64 -4.54 -5.80 -14.90
C HIS A 64 -3.22 -5.10 -15.26
N THR A 65 -2.60 -5.44 -16.40
CA THR A 65 -1.29 -4.90 -16.79
C THR A 65 -1.21 -3.38 -16.87
N PRO A 66 -2.25 -2.61 -17.30
CA PRO A 66 -2.17 -1.15 -17.28
C PRO A 66 -2.03 -0.56 -15.88
N PHE A 67 -2.48 -1.27 -14.84
CA PHE A 67 -2.40 -0.82 -13.46
C PHE A 67 -1.00 -1.03 -12.84
N GLU A 68 -0.17 -1.90 -13.41
CA GLU A 68 1.22 -2.13 -12.95
C GLU A 68 2.12 -0.91 -13.17
N HIS A 69 1.70 0.03 -14.03
CA HIS A 69 2.39 1.31 -14.24
C HIS A 69 2.14 2.34 -13.12
N CYS A 70 1.31 1.99 -12.13
CA CYS A 70 1.11 2.78 -10.92
C CYS A 70 1.85 2.13 -9.75
N VAL A 71 2.73 2.89 -9.09
CA VAL A 71 3.59 2.38 -8.01
C VAL A 71 3.39 3.24 -6.77
N PHE A 72 3.31 2.59 -5.61
CA PHE A 72 3.18 3.25 -4.32
C PHE A 72 4.36 2.87 -3.42
N GLN A 73 4.85 3.85 -2.66
CA GLN A 73 5.85 3.64 -1.63
C GLN A 73 5.27 3.99 -0.27
N PHE A 74 5.35 3.03 0.66
CA PHE A 74 4.83 3.19 2.01
C PHE A 74 5.93 3.07 3.06
N HIS A 75 5.81 3.86 4.12
CA HIS A 75 6.52 3.66 5.37
C HIS A 75 5.54 3.08 6.37
N ILE A 76 5.82 1.86 6.82
CA ILE A 76 4.92 1.08 7.66
C ILE A 76 5.64 0.74 8.96
N LYS A 77 4.93 0.93 10.06
CA LYS A 77 5.30 0.37 11.37
C LYS A 77 4.24 -0.64 11.77
N CYS A 78 4.63 -1.91 11.87
CA CYS A 78 3.74 -2.99 12.27
C CYS A 78 4.46 -4.05 13.11
N PRO A 79 3.73 -4.90 13.85
CA PRO A 79 4.33 -5.99 14.61
C PRO A 79 4.93 -7.07 13.70
N ILE A 80 5.98 -7.75 14.18
CA ILE A 80 6.71 -8.78 13.39
C ILE A 80 5.77 -9.87 12.85
N PHE A 81 4.78 -10.32 13.63
CA PHE A 81 3.85 -11.35 13.16
C PHE A 81 2.97 -10.89 11.98
N VAL A 82 2.66 -9.60 11.90
CA VAL A 82 1.96 -8.99 10.75
C VAL A 82 2.92 -8.86 9.57
N ALA A 83 4.14 -8.37 9.81
CA ALA A 83 5.17 -8.26 8.77
C ALA A 83 5.45 -9.61 8.09
N ARG A 84 5.50 -10.71 8.87
CA ARG A 84 5.70 -12.07 8.33
C ARG A 84 4.58 -12.53 7.41
N GLN A 85 3.34 -12.09 7.63
CA GLN A 85 2.23 -12.36 6.72
C GLN A 85 2.34 -11.48 5.48
N TRP A 86 2.61 -10.18 5.67
CA TRP A 86 2.75 -9.22 4.57
C TRP A 86 3.84 -9.63 3.58
N MET A 87 5.04 -9.95 4.07
CA MET A 87 6.19 -10.28 3.23
C MET A 87 6.01 -11.58 2.41
N ARG A 88 4.89 -12.30 2.56
CA ARG A 88 4.50 -13.38 1.64
C ARG A 88 4.09 -12.87 0.26
N HIS A 89 3.71 -11.60 0.14
CA HIS A 89 3.42 -10.94 -1.13
C HIS A 89 4.72 -10.61 -1.88
N ARG A 90 5.20 -11.58 -2.66
CA ARG A 90 6.49 -11.54 -3.39
C ARG A 90 6.59 -10.47 -4.49
N TRP A 91 5.47 -9.86 -4.87
CA TRP A 91 5.41 -8.84 -5.91
C TRP A 91 5.81 -7.43 -5.41
N GLY A 92 5.94 -7.24 -4.09
CA GLY A 92 6.43 -6.00 -3.49
C GLY A 92 7.94 -5.98 -3.27
N SER A 93 8.52 -4.78 -3.17
CA SER A 93 9.90 -4.57 -2.75
C SER A 93 9.93 -4.06 -1.30
N TYR A 94 10.77 -4.66 -0.46
CA TYR A 94 10.79 -4.40 0.99
C TYR A 94 12.18 -4.01 1.45
N ASN A 95 12.22 -3.06 2.39
CA ASN A 95 13.37 -2.81 3.26
C ASN A 95 12.83 -2.73 4.69
N GLU A 96 13.49 -3.42 5.62
CA GLU A 96 13.11 -3.48 7.03
C GLU A 96 14.30 -3.07 7.91
N ILE A 97 14.00 -2.47 9.06
CA ILE A 97 15.02 -2.20 10.09
C ILE A 97 15.59 -3.54 10.56
N SER A 98 16.91 -3.69 10.45
CA SER A 98 17.58 -4.91 10.87
C SER A 98 17.97 -4.85 12.35
N ALA A 99 17.35 -5.70 13.16
CA ALA A 99 17.73 -5.92 14.57
C ALA A 99 19.16 -6.48 14.75
N ARG A 100 19.85 -6.87 13.66
CA ARG A 100 21.25 -7.28 13.69
C ARG A 100 22.23 -6.10 13.77
N TYR A 101 21.81 -4.93 13.32
CA TYR A 101 22.66 -3.74 13.21
C TYR A 101 22.14 -2.55 14.03
N SER A 102 20.87 -2.59 14.43
CA SER A 102 20.22 -1.50 15.18
C SER A 102 19.66 -2.03 16.50
N GLU A 103 19.80 -1.23 17.56
CA GLU A 103 19.10 -1.48 18.82
C GLU A 103 17.58 -1.38 18.61
N VAL A 104 16.88 -2.41 19.06
CA VAL A 104 15.42 -2.50 18.94
C VAL A 104 14.80 -1.80 20.13
N LYS A 105 13.93 -0.82 19.88
CA LYS A 105 13.14 -0.18 20.95
C LYS A 105 12.19 -1.20 21.58
N GLU A 106 11.97 -1.08 22.89
CA GLU A 106 11.01 -1.92 23.64
C GLU A 106 9.56 -1.52 23.34
N GLU A 107 9.13 -1.72 22.10
CA GLU A 107 7.78 -1.38 21.63
C GLU A 107 7.04 -2.64 21.16
N PHE A 108 6.05 -3.06 21.96
CA PHE A 108 5.23 -4.23 21.67
C PHE A 108 3.78 -3.85 21.38
N TYR A 109 3.14 -4.57 20.46
CA TYR A 109 1.70 -4.49 20.25
C TYR A 109 0.95 -5.12 21.41
N ILE A 110 0.03 -4.37 22.00
CA ILE A 110 -0.88 -4.86 23.04
C ILE A 110 -2.31 -4.78 22.48
N PRO A 111 -2.99 -5.93 22.26
CA PRO A 111 -4.37 -5.92 21.80
C PRO A 111 -5.29 -5.38 22.90
N GLU A 112 -6.31 -4.59 22.52
CA GLU A 112 -7.34 -4.11 23.46
C GLU A 112 -8.14 -5.28 24.05
N LYS A 113 -8.42 -6.30 23.22
CA LYS A 113 -9.12 -7.53 23.59
C LYS A 113 -8.53 -8.71 22.86
N PHE A 114 -8.37 -9.83 23.57
CA PHE A 114 -8.04 -11.10 22.95
C PHE A 114 -9.29 -11.68 22.28
N ARG A 115 -9.14 -12.15 21.04
CA ARG A 115 -10.17 -12.89 20.34
C ARG A 115 -9.98 -14.38 20.59
N LEU A 116 -11.08 -15.08 20.80
CA LEU A 116 -11.09 -16.54 20.84
C LEU A 116 -10.93 -17.08 19.41
N GLN A 117 -10.68 -18.37 19.26
CA GLN A 117 -10.60 -18.97 17.94
C GLN A 117 -11.98 -19.03 17.30
N ASP A 118 -12.06 -18.72 16.00
CA ASP A 118 -13.29 -18.87 15.22
C ASP A 118 -13.71 -20.35 15.19
N THR A 119 -15.00 -20.61 15.39
CA THR A 119 -15.56 -21.97 15.51
C THR A 119 -15.60 -22.72 14.18
N LEU A 120 -15.56 -22.01 13.05
CA LEU A 120 -15.62 -22.56 11.70
C LEU A 120 -14.29 -22.38 10.97
N ASN A 121 -13.70 -21.19 11.04
CA ASN A 121 -12.47 -20.86 10.33
C ASN A 121 -11.25 -21.05 11.21
N LYS A 122 -10.51 -22.15 11.01
CA LYS A 122 -9.27 -22.45 11.75
C LYS A 122 -8.14 -21.43 11.53
N GLN A 123 -8.26 -20.54 10.55
CA GLN A 123 -7.31 -19.44 10.29
C GLN A 123 -7.78 -18.10 10.87
N GLY A 124 -8.98 -18.06 11.46
CA GLY A 124 -9.59 -16.88 12.07
C GLY A 124 -9.63 -16.93 13.59
N SER A 125 -9.91 -15.77 14.16
CA SER A 125 -10.19 -15.53 15.57
C SER A 125 -11.41 -14.62 15.70
#